data_AF-E9I3U3-F1
#
_entry.id   AF-E9I3U3-F1
#
_cell.length_a   1.000
_cell.length_b   1.000
_cell.length_c   1.000
_cell.angle_alpha   90.00
_cell.angle_beta   90.00
_cell.angle_gamma   90.00
#
_symmetry.space_group_name_H-M   'P 1'
#
loop_
_entity.id
_entity.type
_entity.pdbx_description
1 polymer ?
#
loop_
_entity_poly.entity_id
_entity_poly.type
_entity_poly.pdbx_seq_one_letter_code
_entity_poly.pdbx_strand_id
1 'polypeptide(L)'
;MNNTTRDVGHIVKFNGQNFPLWKFGFWILLEQHDLFKIVNGEQALPAEALNAEGVVTNRAAITAWHVKDVLARGYLIATIESQQQRSLINCTTANQMW
;
A
#
# COMPACT_ATOMS: atom_id res chain seq x y z
N MET A 1 7.80 8.50 13.31
CA MET A 1 6.69 8.89 12.43
C MET A 1 7.27 9.04 11.02
N ASN A 2 7.02 8.09 10.12
CA ASN A 2 7.43 8.26 8.71
C ASN A 2 6.60 9.41 8.12
N ASN A 3 7.29 10.40 7.57
CA ASN A 3 6.63 11.56 7.00
C ASN A 3 6.38 11.30 5.51
N THR A 4 5.30 10.58 5.21
CA THR A 4 4.85 10.19 3.87
C THR A 4 4.94 11.32 2.84
N THR A 5 4.70 12.57 3.25
CA THR A 5 4.77 13.75 2.36
C THR A 5 6.18 14.07 1.86
N ARG A 6 7.23 13.80 2.64
CA ARG A 6 8.63 13.96 2.20
C ARG A 6 9.02 12.89 1.19
N ASP A 7 8.62 11.65 1.45
CA ASP A 7 9.02 10.50 0.64
C ASP A 7 8.44 10.60 -0.78
N VAL A 8 7.27 11.22 -0.96
CA VAL A 8 6.60 11.35 -2.26
C VAL A 8 6.85 12.67 -2.99
N GLY A 9 7.56 13.63 -2.40
CA GLY A 9 7.67 14.99 -2.94
C GLY A 9 8.31 15.09 -4.32
N HIS A 10 9.06 14.06 -4.73
CA HIS A 10 9.70 13.95 -6.03
C HIS A 10 8.83 13.26 -7.11
N ILE A 11 7.68 12.69 -6.72
CA ILE A 11 6.76 12.00 -7.62
C ILE A 11 5.69 13.00 -8.07
N VAL A 12 5.59 13.21 -9.39
CA VAL A 12 4.51 14.00 -9.98
C VAL A 12 3.19 13.28 -9.72
N LYS A 13 2.22 13.97 -9.10
CA LYS A 13 0.93 13.37 -8.78
C LYS A 13 0.17 12.94 -10.02
N PHE A 14 -0.48 11.78 -9.93
CA PHE A 14 -1.34 11.29 -10.99
C PHE A 14 -2.64 12.09 -11.06
N ASN A 15 -2.80 12.85 -12.12
CA ASN A 15 -3.99 13.66 -12.39
C ASN A 15 -4.93 13.03 -13.43
N GLY A 16 -4.65 11.81 -13.88
CA GLY A 16 -5.33 11.15 -15.00
C GLY A 16 -4.51 11.14 -16.31
N GLN A 17 -3.36 11.80 -16.34
CA GLN A 17 -2.44 11.83 -17.48
C GLN A 17 -1.08 11.25 -17.11
N ASN A 18 -0.27 10.91 -18.13
CA ASN A 18 1.10 10.41 -17.98
C ASN A 18 1.24 9.24 -16.98
N PHE A 19 0.26 8.34 -17.00
CA PHE A 19 0.23 7.15 -16.13
C PHE A 19 1.55 6.37 -16.09
N PRO A 20 2.28 6.14 -17.21
CA PRO A 20 3.56 5.43 -17.16
C PRO A 20 4.62 6.10 -16.29
N LEU A 21 4.71 7.44 -16.34
CA LEU A 21 5.72 8.19 -15.58
C LEU A 21 5.41 8.17 -14.08
N TRP A 22 4.15 8.42 -13.71
CA TRP A 22 3.71 8.30 -12.33
C TRP A 22 3.94 6.87 -11.81
N LYS A 23 3.53 5.86 -12.59
CA LYS A 23 3.65 4.45 -12.22
C LYS A 23 5.10 4.06 -11.97
N PHE A 24 6.03 4.54 -12.80
CA PHE A 24 7.46 4.30 -12.63
C PHE A 24 8.01 4.92 -11.33
N GLY A 25 7.72 6.20 -11.07
CA GLY A 25 8.14 6.84 -9.82
C GLY A 25 7.54 6.17 -8.58
N PHE A 26 6.26 5.81 -8.66
CA PHE A 26 5.57 5.10 -7.59
C PHE A 26 6.15 3.71 -7.33
N TRP A 27 6.49 2.97 -8.38
CA TRP A 27 7.12 1.65 -8.26
C TRP A 27 8.43 1.72 -7.47
N ILE A 28 9.32 2.66 -7.80
CA ILE A 28 10.60 2.82 -7.11
C ILE A 28 10.38 3.11 -5.62
N LEU A 29 9.41 3.97 -5.29
CA LEU A 29 9.04 4.24 -3.89
C LEU A 29 8.58 2.96 -3.17
N LEU A 30 7.78 2.12 -3.81
CA LEU A 30 7.33 0.87 -3.21
C LEU A 30 8.50 -0.10 -2.95
N GLU A 31 9.47 -0.18 -3.84
CA GLU A 31 10.66 -1.02 -3.69
C GLU A 31 11.55 -0.52 -2.54
N GLN A 32 11.75 0.80 -2.42
CA GLN A 32 12.52 1.42 -1.32
C GLN A 32 11.98 1.07 0.06
N HIS A 33 10.68 0.80 0.16
CA HIS A 33 9.99 0.50 1.42
C HIS A 33 9.56 -0.98 1.57
N ASP A 34 9.93 -1.87 0.65
CA ASP A 34 9.52 -3.28 0.66
C ASP A 34 7.98 -3.46 0.72
N LEU A 35 7.29 -2.66 -0.09
CA LEU A 35 5.82 -2.62 -0.18
C LEU A 35 5.28 -3.18 -1.49
N PHE A 36 6.12 -3.35 -2.51
CA PHE A 36 5.67 -3.78 -3.83
C PHE A 36 4.90 -5.11 -3.78
N LYS A 37 5.36 -6.06 -2.96
CA LYS A 37 4.69 -7.36 -2.77
C LYS A 37 3.31 -7.27 -2.14
N ILE A 38 3.05 -6.24 -1.35
CA ILE A 38 1.71 -5.98 -0.78
C ILE A 38 0.80 -5.44 -1.88
N VAL A 39 1.31 -4.49 -2.67
CA VAL A 39 0.56 -3.81 -3.72
C VAL A 39 0.25 -4.74 -4.90
N ASN A 40 1.18 -5.58 -5.33
CA ASN A 40 0.97 -6.51 -6.44
C ASN A 40 0.18 -7.79 -6.02
N GLY A 41 -0.04 -7.99 -4.72
CA GLY A 41 -0.78 -9.13 -4.17
C GLY A 41 0.05 -10.41 -3.96
N GLU A 42 1.36 -10.40 -4.24
CA GLU A 42 2.27 -11.52 -3.97
C GLU A 42 2.33 -11.86 -2.47
N GLN A 43 2.28 -10.83 -1.62
CA GLN A 43 2.18 -10.96 -0.18
C GLN A 43 0.73 -10.67 0.27
N ALA A 44 -0.10 -11.71 0.30
CA ALA A 44 -1.47 -11.64 0.81
C ALA A 44 -1.52 -11.53 2.35
N LEU A 45 -2.66 -11.06 2.87
CA LEU A 45 -2.95 -11.07 4.31
C LEU A 45 -2.88 -12.52 4.84
N PRO A 46 -2.07 -12.80 5.86
CA PRO A 46 -1.99 -14.15 6.43
C PRO A 46 -3.32 -14.57 7.07
N ALA A 47 -3.76 -15.80 6.81
CA ALA A 47 -4.85 -16.41 7.56
C ALA A 47 -4.44 -16.60 9.04
N GLU A 48 -5.40 -16.52 9.96
CA GLU A 48 -5.15 -16.78 11.37
C GLU A 48 -4.68 -18.23 11.58
N ALA A 49 -3.55 -18.40 12.28
CA ALA A 49 -3.01 -19.70 12.65
C ALA A 49 -3.31 -19.98 14.12
N LEU A 50 -4.11 -21.02 14.39
CA LEU A 50 -4.50 -21.42 15.75
C LEU A 50 -3.57 -22.52 16.29
N ASN A 51 -3.24 -22.47 17.57
CA ASN A 51 -2.63 -23.60 18.27
C ASN A 51 -3.70 -24.65 18.68
N ALA A 52 -3.28 -25.71 19.37
CA ALA A 52 -4.18 -26.78 19.83
C ALA A 52 -5.29 -26.29 20.77
N GLU A 53 -5.06 -25.17 21.47
CA GLU A 53 -5.98 -24.54 22.40
C GLU A 53 -6.91 -23.50 21.73
N GLY A 54 -6.83 -23.34 20.40
CA GLY A 54 -7.66 -22.39 19.65
C GLY A 54 -7.21 -20.93 19.76
N VAL A 55 -5.96 -20.67 20.16
CA VAL A 55 -5.38 -19.33 20.28
C VAL A 55 -4.61 -18.95 19.01
N VAL A 56 -4.87 -17.74 18.49
CA VAL A 56 -4.15 -17.19 17.33
C VAL A 56 -2.68 -16.92 17.67
N THR A 57 -1.77 -17.59 16.97
CA THR A 57 -0.32 -17.57 17.20
C THR A 57 0.43 -16.57 16.31
N ASN A 58 -0.15 -16.18 15.17
CA ASN A 58 0.51 -15.34 14.16
C ASN A 58 0.01 -13.88 14.16
N ARG A 59 -0.58 -13.39 15.25
CA ARG A 59 -1.11 -12.01 15.35
C ARG A 59 -0.08 -10.96 14.94
N ALA A 60 1.19 -11.13 15.33
CA ALA A 60 2.27 -10.20 14.98
C ALA A 60 2.48 -10.08 13.46
N ALA A 61 2.39 -11.19 12.71
CA ALA A 61 2.54 -11.18 11.26
C ALA A 61 1.34 -10.49 10.57
N ILE A 62 0.13 -10.73 11.07
CA ILE A 62 -1.11 -10.07 10.61
C ILE A 62 -1.01 -8.55 10.84
N THR A 63 -0.60 -8.12 12.03
CA THR A 63 -0.40 -6.70 12.34
C THR A 63 0.68 -6.08 11.46
N ALA A 64 1.81 -6.75 11.26
CA ALA A 64 2.88 -6.27 10.38
C ALA A 64 2.41 -6.11 8.92
N TRP A 65 1.61 -7.04 8.42
CA TRP A 65 0.99 -6.92 7.09
C TRP A 65 0.09 -5.69 7.00
N HIS A 66 -0.80 -5.47 7.97
CA HIS A 66 -1.68 -4.30 7.98
C HIS A 66 -0.93 -2.98 8.03
N VAL A 67 0.19 -2.91 8.77
CA VAL A 67 1.04 -1.71 8.81
C VAL A 67 1.59 -1.40 7.41
N LYS A 68 2.09 -2.43 6.70
CA LYS A 68 2.58 -2.26 5.33
C LYS A 68 1.46 -1.87 4.36
N ASP A 69 0.30 -2.51 4.44
CA ASP A 69 -0.87 -2.18 3.61
C ASP A 69 -1.31 -0.73 3.79
N VAL A 70 -1.47 -0.28 5.04
CA VAL A 70 -1.85 1.12 5.34
C VAL A 70 -0.80 2.09 4.83
N LEU A 71 0.49 1.78 4.98
CA LEU A 71 1.56 2.63 4.46
C LEU A 71 1.51 2.74 2.93
N ALA A 72 1.32 1.63 2.23
CA ALA A 72 1.21 1.60 0.77
C ALA A 72 -0.03 2.39 0.28
N ARG A 73 -1.19 2.21 0.94
CA ARG A 73 -2.41 3.01 0.67
C ARG A 73 -2.17 4.50 0.90
N GLY A 74 -1.44 4.85 1.95
CA GLY A 74 -1.02 6.23 2.24
C GLY A 74 -0.21 6.84 1.10
N TYR A 75 0.76 6.10 0.56
CA TYR A 75 1.53 6.55 -0.61
C TYR A 75 0.67 6.68 -1.88
N LEU A 76 -0.24 5.73 -2.14
CA LEU A 76 -1.17 5.82 -3.29
C LEU A 76 -2.01 7.09 -3.21
N ILE A 77 -2.66 7.35 -2.07
CA ILE A 77 -3.44 8.57 -1.86
C ILE A 77 -2.55 9.82 -2.00
N ALA A 78 -1.37 9.84 -1.40
CA ALA A 78 -0.50 11.02 -1.43
C ALA A 78 0.02 11.38 -2.83
N THR A 79 0.10 10.41 -3.74
CA THR A 79 0.62 10.57 -5.10
C THR A 79 -0.47 10.62 -6.17
N ILE A 80 -1.75 10.59 -5.80
CA ILE A 80 -2.89 10.66 -6.73
C ILE A 80 -3.69 11.92 -6.42
N GLU A 81 -4.11 12.67 -7.45
CA GLU A 81 -4.94 13.86 -7.26
C GLU A 81 -6.34 13.51 -6.75
N SER A 82 -6.93 14.39 -5.94
CA SER A 82 -8.22 14.13 -5.26
C SER A 82 -9.37 13.80 -6.22
N GLN A 83 -9.33 14.29 -7.46
CA GLN A 83 -10.33 13.92 -8.48
C GLN A 83 -10.25 12.43 -8.82
N GLN A 84 -9.04 11.89 -8.95
CA GLN A 84 -8.80 10.47 -9.29
C GLN A 84 -8.96 9.56 -8.06
N GLN A 85 -8.66 10.05 -6.86
CA GLN A 85 -8.84 9.28 -5.61
C GLN A 85 -10.29 8.79 -5.39
N ARG A 86 -11.29 9.44 -6.01
CA ARG A 86 -12.70 9.07 -5.89
C ARG A 86 -12.98 7.62 -6.30
N SER A 87 -12.24 7.09 -7.28
CA SER A 87 -12.40 5.69 -7.70
C SER A 87 -11.89 4.69 -6.66
N LEU A 88 -11.13 5.15 -5.65
CA LEU A 88 -10.45 4.30 -4.67
C LEU A 88 -11.19 4.20 -3.34
N ILE A 89 -12.28 4.96 -3.14
CA ILE A 89 -12.99 5.07 -1.84
C ILE A 89 -13.50 3.72 -1.33
N ASN A 90 -13.85 2.80 -2.25
CA ASN A 90 -14.36 1.48 -1.90
C ASN A 90 -13.26 0.41 -1.79
N CYS A 91 -12.00 0.75 -2.09
CA CYS A 91 -10.89 -0.18 -1.96
C CYS A 91 -10.41 -0.27 -0.51
N THR A 92 -10.31 -1.48 0.01
CA THR A 92 -9.93 -1.76 1.40
C THR A 92 -8.47 -2.19 1.56
N THR A 93 -7.78 -2.51 0.47
CA THR A 93 -6.34 -2.87 0.46
C THR A 93 -5.57 -2.07 -0.59
N ALA A 94 -4.26 -1.95 -0.40
CA ALA A 94 -3.36 -1.35 -1.38
C ALA A 94 -3.40 -2.09 -2.73
N ASN A 95 -3.58 -3.42 -2.69
CA ASN A 95 -3.71 -4.24 -3.89
C ASN A 95 -4.98 -3.93 -4.70
N GLN A 96 -6.10 -3.62 -4.04
CA GLN A 96 -7.31 -3.20 -4.72
C GLN A 96 -7.22 -1.78 -5.30
N MET A 97 -6.33 -0.94 -4.78
CA MET A 97 -6.15 0.44 -5.25
C MET A 97 -5.19 0.55 -6.45
N TRP A 98 -4.43 -0.50 -6.74
CA TRP A 98 -3.41 -0.57 -7.79
C TRP A 98 -3.96 -1.07 -9.13
#